data_AF-A0A920TFJ2-F1
#
_entry.id   AF-A0A920TFJ2-F1
#
_cell.length_a   1.000
_cell.length_b   1.000
_cell.length_c   1.000
_cell.angle_alpha   90.00
_cell.angle_beta   90.00
_cell.angle_gamma   90.00
#
_symmetry.space_group_name_H-M   'P 1'
#
loop_
_entity.id
_entity.type
_entity.pdbx_description
1 polymer ?
#
loop_
_entity_poly.entity_id
_entity_poly.type
_entity_poly.pdbx_seq_one_letter_code
_entity_poly.pdbx_strand_id
1 'polypeptide(L)'
;MNIIDKIISNFTNNKSLYIGENITISEHMIQSAMIAEKAKSPKDLVCSCLLHDYGHFILEDPDELVKKKVDGKHEDIGYEYLKKFFKKEVVDPIKYHVLAKRYLVKEKKYYNSLSDASKISLKLQGGMLNKKQCKEFEKKDFFKKTL
;
A
#
# COMPACT_ATOMS: atom_id res chain seq x y z
N MET A 1 25.33 -3.00 -2.39
CA MET A 1 24.62 -2.40 -1.23
C MET A 1 23.59 -3.40 -0.75
N ASN A 2 23.57 -3.72 0.54
CA ASN A 2 22.57 -4.62 1.12
C ASN A 2 21.16 -4.04 0.91
N ILE A 3 20.17 -4.87 0.65
CA ILE A 3 18.77 -4.42 0.47
C ILE A 3 18.25 -3.70 1.71
N ILE A 4 18.63 -4.15 2.91
CA ILE A 4 18.21 -3.52 4.16
C ILE A 4 18.77 -2.09 4.26
N ASP A 5 20.05 -1.90 3.95
CA ASP A 5 20.67 -0.57 3.96
C ASP A 5 20.00 0.38 2.95
N LYS A 6 19.60 -0.14 1.78
CA LYS A 6 18.87 0.64 0.78
C LYS A 6 17.50 1.05 1.27
N ILE A 7 16.76 0.14 1.90
CA ILE A 7 15.46 0.44 2.49
C ILE A 7 15.62 1.52 3.55
N ILE A 8 16.54 1.34 4.51
CA ILE A 8 16.81 2.32 5.56
C ILE A 8 17.16 3.68 4.95
N SER A 9 18.07 3.71 3.97
CA SER A 9 18.45 4.93 3.27
C SER A 9 17.26 5.64 2.62
N ASN A 10 16.36 4.90 1.95
CA ASN A 10 15.16 5.49 1.36
C ASN A 10 14.22 6.09 2.43
N PHE A 11 14.00 5.38 3.54
CA PHE A 11 13.19 5.88 4.65
C PHE A 11 13.76 7.15 5.29
N THR A 12 15.09 7.21 5.44
CA THR A 12 15.77 8.36 6.06
C THR A 12 15.86 9.57 5.12
N ASN A 13 16.10 9.35 3.83
CA ASN A 13 16.40 10.43 2.88
C ASN A 13 15.18 10.94 2.13
N ASN A 14 14.12 10.14 1.97
CA ASN A 14 12.91 10.61 1.31
C ASN A 14 12.10 11.51 2.26
N LYS A 15 11.93 12.78 1.87
CA LYS A 15 11.14 13.78 2.60
C LYS A 15 9.88 14.19 1.83
N SER A 16 9.51 13.42 0.82
CA SER A 16 8.32 13.69 0.02
C SER A 16 7.09 13.48 0.88
N LEU A 17 6.19 14.46 0.83
CA LEU A 17 4.87 14.32 1.41
C LEU A 17 4.14 13.17 0.73
N TYR A 18 3.39 12.42 1.52
CA TYR A 18 2.43 11.49 0.97
C TYR A 18 1.36 12.28 0.23
N ILE A 19 1.05 11.88 -1.01
CA ILE A 19 0.32 12.72 -1.97
C ILE A 19 -1.04 13.11 -1.38
N GLY A 20 -1.21 14.39 -1.03
CA GLY A 20 -2.46 14.92 -0.47
C GLY A 20 -2.62 14.74 1.05
N GLU A 21 -1.56 14.41 1.78
CA GLU A 21 -1.55 14.29 3.24
C GLU A 21 -0.41 15.11 3.88
N ASN A 22 -0.61 15.54 5.13
CA ASN A 22 0.36 16.37 5.88
C ASN A 22 1.44 15.53 6.61
N ILE A 23 1.75 14.36 6.08
CA ILE A 23 2.80 13.46 6.58
C ILE A 23 3.63 12.98 5.40
N THR A 24 4.88 12.63 5.64
CA THR A 24 5.73 11.98 4.64
C THR A 24 5.30 10.53 4.42
N ILE A 25 5.65 9.98 3.26
CA ILE A 25 5.40 8.56 2.98
C ILE A 25 6.13 7.64 3.97
N SER A 26 7.32 8.03 4.43
CA SER A 26 8.07 7.32 5.46
C SER A 26 7.32 7.29 6.79
N GLU A 27 6.80 8.44 7.24
CA GLU A 27 6.02 8.53 8.48
C GLU A 27 4.74 7.69 8.42
N HIS A 28 4.03 7.73 7.30
CA HIS A 28 2.83 6.90 7.07
C HIS A 28 3.14 5.39 7.21
N MET A 29 4.16 4.91 6.51
CA MET A 29 4.56 3.51 6.56
C MET A 29 5.08 3.09 7.95
N ILE A 30 5.82 3.95 8.64
CA ILE A 30 6.30 3.70 10.01
C ILE A 30 5.11 3.62 10.98
N GLN A 31 4.18 4.57 10.94
CA GLN A 31 2.99 4.56 11.80
C GLN A 31 2.13 3.31 11.55
N SER A 32 1.98 2.91 10.29
CA SER A 32 1.28 1.67 9.91
C SER A 32 1.92 0.44 10.56
N ALA A 33 3.25 0.33 10.52
CA ALA A 33 3.99 -0.75 11.15
C ALA A 33 3.88 -0.73 12.68
N MET A 34 3.97 0.44 13.31
CA MET A 34 3.84 0.62 14.76
C MET A 34 2.46 0.18 15.27
N ILE A 35 1.39 0.47 14.51
CA ILE A 35 0.04 0.03 14.85
C ILE A 35 -0.05 -1.50 14.77
N ALA A 36 0.49 -2.11 13.71
CA ALA A 36 0.51 -3.58 13.58
C ALA A 36 1.31 -4.25 14.71
N GLU A 37 2.45 -3.67 15.09
CA GLU A 37 3.28 -4.13 16.20
C GLU A 37 2.54 -4.03 17.54
N LYS A 38 1.91 -2.89 17.83
CA LYS A 38 1.10 -2.68 19.04
C LYS A 38 -0.07 -3.66 19.13
N ALA A 39 -0.65 -4.03 18.00
CA ALA A 39 -1.68 -5.06 17.89
C ALA A 39 -1.15 -6.49 18.05
N LYS A 40 0.16 -6.68 18.30
CA LYS A 40 0.84 -7.98 18.40
C LYS A 40 0.67 -8.84 17.14
N SER A 41 0.64 -8.18 15.99
CA SER A 41 0.54 -8.86 14.70
C SER A 41 1.80 -9.70 14.41
N PRO A 42 1.70 -10.73 13.54
CA PRO A 42 2.88 -11.48 13.11
C PRO A 42 3.94 -10.55 12.50
N LYS A 43 5.22 -10.87 12.71
CA LYS A 43 6.36 -10.06 12.23
C LYS A 43 6.31 -9.79 10.72
N ASP A 44 5.81 -10.76 9.96
CA ASP A 44 5.67 -10.63 8.51
C ASP A 44 4.64 -9.56 8.12
N LEU A 45 3.54 -9.45 8.88
CA LEU A 45 2.54 -8.41 8.68
C LEU A 45 3.06 -7.05 9.11
N VAL A 46 3.80 -6.97 10.23
CA VAL A 46 4.47 -5.72 10.63
C VAL A 46 5.43 -5.23 9.54
N CYS A 47 6.24 -6.14 8.98
CA CYS A 47 7.13 -5.84 7.85
C CYS A 47 6.36 -5.44 6.59
N SER A 48 5.24 -6.11 6.29
CA SER A 48 4.38 -5.73 5.17
C SER A 48 3.78 -4.33 5.36
N CYS A 49 3.30 -3.98 6.55
CA CYS A 49 2.80 -2.64 6.85
C CYS A 49 3.90 -1.58 6.70
N LEU A 50 5.12 -1.90 7.11
CA LEU A 50 6.27 -1.01 6.92
C LEU A 50 6.60 -0.80 5.44
N LEU A 51 6.31 -1.74 4.54
CA LEU A 51 6.77 -1.69 3.15
C LEU A 51 5.67 -1.57 2.11
N HIS A 52 4.39 -1.46 2.52
CA HIS A 52 3.26 -1.54 1.59
C HIS A 52 3.26 -0.47 0.49
N ASP A 53 3.73 0.73 0.82
CA ASP A 53 3.81 1.86 -0.10
C ASP A 53 5.22 2.07 -0.67
N TYR A 54 6.13 1.11 -0.50
CA TYR A 54 7.53 1.24 -0.94
C TYR A 54 7.67 1.50 -2.45
N GLY A 55 6.67 1.10 -3.25
CA GLY A 55 6.61 1.44 -4.68
C GLY A 55 6.65 2.94 -4.96
N HIS A 56 6.18 3.79 -4.03
CA HIS A 56 6.31 5.24 -4.16
C HIS A 56 7.75 5.75 -4.12
N PHE A 57 8.69 5.02 -3.52
CA PHE A 57 10.13 5.35 -3.60
C PHE A 57 10.77 4.95 -4.92
N ILE A 58 10.09 4.12 -5.71
CA ILE A 58 10.60 3.58 -6.98
C ILE A 58 9.97 4.31 -8.17
N LEU A 59 8.73 4.79 -8.01
CA LEU A 59 8.01 5.53 -9.03
C LEU A 59 8.86 6.68 -9.59
N GLU A 60 9.10 6.61 -10.90
CA GLU A 60 9.69 7.70 -11.66
C GLU A 60 8.59 8.72 -11.98
N ASP A 61 8.84 9.99 -11.65
CA ASP A 61 7.95 11.14 -11.92
C ASP A 61 6.49 11.01 -11.42
N PRO A 62 6.27 11.00 -10.08
CA PRO A 62 4.92 11.00 -9.52
C PRO A 62 4.09 12.24 -9.92
N ASP A 63 4.73 13.38 -10.22
CA ASP A 63 4.04 14.61 -10.62
C ASP A 63 3.37 14.47 -11.99
N GLU A 64 4.01 13.76 -12.93
CA GLU A 64 3.42 13.48 -14.23
C GLU A 64 2.19 12.57 -14.14
N LEU A 65 2.22 11.55 -13.27
CA LEU A 65 1.07 10.66 -13.03
C LEU A 65 -0.12 11.43 -12.47
N VAL A 66 0.13 12.34 -11.52
CA VAL A 66 -0.89 13.23 -10.96
C VAL A 66 -1.48 14.13 -12.05
N LYS A 67 -0.63 14.76 -12.88
CA LYS A 67 -1.08 15.61 -14.01
C LYS A 67 -1.96 14.83 -14.99
N LYS A 68 -1.56 13.60 -15.33
CA LYS A 68 -2.29 12.73 -16.27
C LYS A 68 -3.52 12.05 -15.64
N LYS A 69 -3.71 12.15 -14.31
CA LYS A 69 -4.75 11.43 -13.55
C LYS A 69 -4.69 9.92 -13.82
N VAL A 70 -3.48 9.37 -13.79
CA VAL A 70 -3.23 7.93 -14.02
C VAL A 70 -2.81 7.29 -12.70
N ASP A 71 -3.31 6.09 -12.45
CA ASP A 71 -2.89 5.29 -11.31
C ASP A 71 -1.44 4.80 -11.50
N GLY A 72 -0.59 5.09 -10.52
CA GLY A 72 0.83 4.73 -10.55
C GLY A 72 1.12 3.26 -10.26
N LYS A 73 0.13 2.47 -9.81
CA LYS A 73 0.28 1.04 -9.50
C LYS A 73 1.47 0.75 -8.57
N HIS A 74 1.62 1.58 -7.53
CA HIS A 74 2.73 1.48 -6.58
C HIS A 74 2.74 0.13 -5.86
N GLU A 75 1.58 -0.51 -5.68
CA GLU A 75 1.44 -1.85 -5.12
C GLU A 75 2.13 -2.92 -5.98
N ASP A 76 2.00 -2.82 -7.30
CA ASP A 76 2.60 -3.76 -8.25
C ASP A 76 4.11 -3.51 -8.35
N ILE A 77 4.52 -2.24 -8.42
CA ILE A 77 5.93 -1.84 -8.48
C ILE A 77 6.66 -2.27 -7.20
N GLY A 78 6.07 -2.00 -6.03
CA GLY A 78 6.58 -2.40 -4.73
C GLY A 78 6.71 -3.92 -4.62
N TYR A 79 5.65 -4.66 -4.99
CA TYR A 79 5.66 -6.13 -5.01
C TYR A 79 6.78 -6.69 -5.90
N GLU A 80 6.86 -6.25 -7.16
CA GLU A 80 7.83 -6.77 -8.13
C GLU A 80 9.29 -6.50 -7.70
N TYR A 81 9.52 -5.40 -7.00
CA TYR A 81 10.83 -5.10 -6.43
C TYR A 81 11.12 -5.97 -5.19
N LEU A 82 10.22 -5.99 -4.21
CA LEU A 82 10.46 -6.59 -2.89
C LEU A 82 10.40 -8.13 -2.91
N LYS A 83 9.65 -8.74 -3.83
CA LYS A 83 9.54 -10.22 -3.91
C LYS A 83 10.86 -10.94 -4.19
N LYS A 84 11.88 -10.21 -4.63
CA LYS A 84 13.25 -10.72 -4.86
C LYS A 84 14.02 -10.93 -3.55
N PHE A 85 13.56 -10.32 -2.46
CA PHE A 85 14.28 -10.25 -1.18
C PHE A 85 13.46 -10.75 0.00
N PHE A 86 12.13 -10.66 -0.07
CA PHE A 86 11.22 -11.03 1.01
C PHE A 86 10.30 -12.18 0.61
N LYS A 87 9.90 -12.98 1.61
CA LYS A 87 8.97 -14.10 1.45
C LYS A 87 7.54 -13.63 1.18
N LYS A 88 6.71 -14.52 0.65
CA LYS A 88 5.32 -14.25 0.23
C LYS A 88 4.46 -13.65 1.33
N GLU A 89 4.66 -14.06 2.57
CA GLU A 89 3.91 -13.54 3.73
C GLU A 89 4.10 -12.04 3.94
N VAL A 90 5.23 -11.48 3.49
CA VAL A 90 5.50 -10.04 3.52
C VAL A 90 4.99 -9.36 2.26
N VAL A 91 5.20 -9.94 1.07
CA VAL A 91 4.95 -9.23 -0.19
C VAL A 91 3.54 -9.39 -0.73
N ASP A 92 2.81 -10.46 -0.39
CA ASP A 92 1.45 -10.65 -0.86
C ASP A 92 0.50 -9.55 -0.31
N PRO A 93 0.50 -9.18 0.99
CA PRO A 93 -0.36 -8.09 1.44
C PRO A 93 0.01 -6.75 0.77
N ILE A 94 1.29 -6.50 0.49
CA ILE A 94 1.75 -5.33 -0.30
C ILE A 94 1.09 -5.33 -1.68
N LYS A 95 1.10 -6.45 -2.39
CA LYS A 95 0.50 -6.54 -3.73
C LYS A 95 -0.99 -6.24 -3.76
N TYR A 96 -1.71 -6.63 -2.71
CA TYR A 96 -3.17 -6.64 -2.72
C TYR A 96 -3.82 -5.54 -1.88
N HIS A 97 -3.04 -4.68 -1.21
CA HIS A 97 -3.61 -3.66 -0.32
C HIS A 97 -4.52 -2.65 -1.06
N VAL A 98 -4.22 -2.29 -2.32
CA VAL A 98 -5.12 -1.47 -3.16
C VAL A 98 -6.43 -2.22 -3.46
N LEU A 99 -6.34 -3.53 -3.77
CA LEU A 99 -7.53 -4.35 -4.01
C LEU A 99 -8.38 -4.51 -2.74
N ALA A 100 -7.75 -4.63 -1.57
CA ALA A 100 -8.41 -4.64 -0.28
C ALA A 100 -9.16 -3.33 -0.01
N LYS A 101 -8.53 -2.17 -0.27
CA LYS A 101 -9.20 -0.86 -0.21
C LYS A 101 -10.46 -0.84 -1.08
N ARG A 102 -10.35 -1.26 -2.35
CA ARG A 102 -11.49 -1.31 -3.30
C ARG A 102 -12.60 -2.27 -2.88
N TYR A 103 -12.27 -3.32 -2.14
CA TYR A 103 -13.23 -4.26 -1.56
C TYR A 103 -13.93 -3.68 -0.33
N LEU A 104 -13.19 -3.06 0.59
CA LEU A 104 -13.69 -2.56 1.87
C LEU A 104 -14.59 -1.33 1.74
N VAL A 105 -14.41 -0.49 0.70
CA VAL A 105 -15.23 0.71 0.47
C VAL A 105 -16.72 0.45 0.23
N LYS A 106 -17.13 -0.82 0.05
CA LYS A 106 -18.56 -1.20 0.09
C LYS A 106 -19.21 -0.88 1.44
N GLU A 107 -18.41 -0.84 2.50
CA GLU A 107 -18.86 -0.46 3.83
C GLU A 107 -18.77 1.06 3.99
N LYS A 108 -19.93 1.71 4.18
CA LYS A 108 -20.02 3.18 4.29
C LYS A 108 -19.08 3.76 5.35
N LYS A 109 -18.91 3.05 6.47
CA LYS A 109 -18.00 3.46 7.55
C LYS A 109 -16.55 3.52 7.07
N TYR A 110 -16.10 2.52 6.32
CA TYR A 110 -14.75 2.47 5.75
C TYR A 110 -14.53 3.54 4.68
N TYR A 111 -15.51 3.74 3.79
CA TYR A 111 -15.43 4.83 2.81
C TYR A 111 -15.26 6.20 3.47
N ASN A 112 -15.99 6.44 4.56
CA ASN A 112 -15.91 7.70 5.31
C ASN A 112 -14.59 7.89 6.07
N SER A 113 -13.89 6.80 6.43
CA SER A 113 -12.58 6.89 7.08
C SER A 113 -11.42 7.11 6.11
N LEU A 114 -11.65 7.02 4.80
CA LEU A 114 -10.60 7.31 3.82
C LEU A 114 -10.25 8.81 3.83
N SER A 115 -8.94 9.10 3.77
CA SER A 115 -8.43 10.44 3.46
C SER A 115 -8.91 10.92 2.09
N ASP A 116 -8.87 12.22 1.84
CA ASP A 116 -9.24 12.76 0.54
C ASP A 116 -8.31 12.27 -0.57
N ALA A 117 -7.01 12.14 -0.27
CA ALA A 117 -6.03 11.47 -1.14
C ALA A 117 -6.45 10.03 -1.48
N SER A 118 -6.86 9.26 -0.47
CA SER A 118 -7.33 7.88 -0.65
C SER A 118 -8.60 7.77 -1.48
N LYS A 119 -9.53 8.74 -1.37
CA LYS A 119 -10.75 8.80 -2.19
C LYS A 119 -10.45 9.18 -3.64
N ILE A 120 -9.48 10.07 -3.87
CA ILE A 120 -9.03 10.42 -5.22
C ILE A 120 -8.36 9.21 -5.89
N SER A 121 -7.39 8.58 -5.22
CA SER A 121 -6.70 7.40 -5.75
C SER A 121 -7.66 6.23 -5.99
N LEU A 122 -8.65 6.02 -5.13
CA LEU A 122 -9.69 5.00 -5.32
C LEU A 122 -10.39 5.14 -6.69
N LYS A 123 -10.67 6.36 -7.16
CA LYS A 123 -11.29 6.59 -8.47
C LYS A 123 -10.35 6.19 -9.60
N LEU A 124 -9.07 6.55 -9.50
CA LEU A 124 -8.05 6.21 -10.50
C LEU A 124 -7.79 4.70 -10.56
N GLN A 125 -7.92 4.02 -9.44
CA GLN A 125 -7.72 2.57 -9.27
C GLN A 125 -8.95 1.73 -9.71
N GLY A 126 -9.96 2.35 -10.33
CA GLY A 126 -11.14 1.66 -10.84
C GLY A 126 -12.26 1.45 -9.81
N GLY A 127 -12.27 2.22 -8.73
CA GLY A 127 -13.39 2.33 -7.79
C GLY A 127 -13.69 1.07 -6.98
N MET A 128 -14.87 1.07 -6.35
CA MET A 128 -15.40 -0.07 -5.59
C MET A 128 -15.52 -1.32 -6.46
N LEU A 129 -15.17 -2.47 -5.91
CA LEU A 129 -15.38 -3.76 -6.59
C LEU A 129 -16.87 -4.07 -6.76
N ASN A 130 -17.24 -4.62 -7.91
CA ASN A 130 -18.58 -5.18 -8.12
C ASN A 130 -18.74 -6.56 -7.45
N LYS A 131 -19.97 -7.08 -7.40
CA LYS A 131 -20.28 -8.37 -6.76
C LYS A 131 -19.43 -9.55 -7.28
N LYS A 132 -19.12 -9.58 -8.58
CA LYS A 132 -18.30 -10.65 -9.17
C LYS A 132 -16.84 -10.52 -8.72
N GLN A 133 -16.28 -9.31 -8.79
CA GLN A 133 -14.91 -9.02 -8.36
C GLN A 133 -14.71 -9.29 -6.87
N CYS A 134 -15.68 -8.97 -6.02
CA CYS A 134 -15.65 -9.34 -4.59
C CYS A 134 -15.53 -10.85 -4.40
N LYS A 135 -16.39 -11.63 -5.06
CA LYS A 135 -16.34 -13.11 -4.99
C LYS A 135 -15.02 -13.69 -5.52
N GLU A 136 -14.40 -13.04 -6.51
CA GLU A 136 -13.09 -13.45 -7.02
C GLU A 136 -11.96 -13.12 -6.05
N PHE A 137 -12.05 -11.98 -5.35
CA PHE A 137 -11.07 -11.57 -4.34
C PHE A 137 -11.18 -12.42 -3.07
N GLU A 138 -12.39 -12.72 -2.60
CA GLU A 138 -12.67 -13.57 -1.42
C GLU A 138 -12.12 -15.00 -1.57
N LYS A 139 -11.93 -15.49 -2.80
CA LYS A 139 -11.37 -16.82 -3.10
C LYS A 139 -9.84 -16.88 -3.06
N LYS A 140 -9.17 -15.75 -2.85
CA LYS A 140 -7.71 -15.72 -2.83
C LYS A 140 -7.18 -16.21 -1.48
N ASP A 141 -6.15 -17.06 -1.50
CA ASP A 141 -5.56 -17.64 -0.28
C ASP A 141 -5.05 -16.58 0.72
N PHE A 142 -4.66 -15.41 0.22
CA PHE A 142 -4.16 -14.28 1.00
C PHE A 142 -5.24 -13.31 1.49
N PHE A 143 -6.52 -13.49 1.10
CA PHE A 143 -7.60 -12.54 1.37
C PHE A 143 -7.65 -12.09 2.84
N LYS A 144 -7.63 -13.04 3.79
CA LYS A 144 -7.68 -12.75 5.23
C LYS A 144 -6.46 -11.98 5.75
N LYS A 145 -5.31 -12.06 5.08
CA LYS A 145 -4.07 -11.38 5.50
C LYS A 145 -3.96 -9.97 4.90
N THR A 146 -4.80 -9.64 3.92
CA THR A 146 -4.82 -8.35 3.23
C THR A 146 -5.91 -7.42 3.79
N LEU A 147 -6.87 -7.95 4.55
CA LEU A 147 -7.90 -7.18 5.27
C LEU A 147 -7.46 -6.89 6.70
#